data_AF-A0A7V9QDD3-F1
#
_entry.id   AF-A0A7V9QDD3-F1
#
_cell.length_a   1.000
_cell.length_b   1.000
_cell.length_c   1.000
_cell.angle_alpha   90.00
_cell.angle_beta   90.00
_cell.angle_gamma   90.00
#
_symmetry.space_group_name_H-M   'P 1'
#
loop_
_entity.id
_entity.type
_entity.pdbx_description
1 polymer ?
#
loop_
_entity_poly.entity_id
_entity_poly.type
_entity_poly.pdbx_seq_one_letter_code
_entity_poly.pdbx_strand_id
1 'polypeptide(L)'
;QDGAFVLRYTRSDGSVRTYWLEAPGDAALADPSLHAVLPEHAVLAELSPALLEPQKLPGLWIGGSITVADLYSYFAGGHTVTVNRPTPQGIEIPHTYTIPKAEPEAIQKAVAEAVEQSRLWLTSGSLSLWGEPIPAGTLTDRAVLRAPPAAIPPLELLPERLTVAWNDGGTTARALYDALQEQHETRLPWKVVQQALSGAVQARILEPVNGGVRWPLDFADADRAGFRLAGPQEPDGRVHEPPVHVRVAKTQLGVDELQDLADIVGELQSAAAGHSIRFIVQVELGGEEPLPEEVVEEVSKLLGSVSDRLELR
;
A
#
# COMPACT_ATOMS: atom_id res chain seq x y z
N GLN A 1 -10.40 -19.38 -18.87
CA GLN A 1 -10.37 -19.24 -17.40
C GLN A 1 -10.43 -20.59 -16.68
N ASP A 2 -11.08 -21.63 -17.22
CA ASP A 2 -11.13 -22.96 -16.55
C ASP A 2 -9.84 -23.80 -16.63
N GLY A 3 -8.78 -23.30 -17.27
CA GLY A 3 -7.47 -23.96 -17.32
C GLY A 3 -7.38 -25.16 -18.26
N ALA A 4 -8.44 -25.48 -19.00
CA ALA A 4 -8.50 -26.60 -19.95
C ALA A 4 -7.55 -26.44 -21.15
N PHE A 5 -7.19 -25.19 -21.49
CA PHE A 5 -6.25 -24.88 -22.56
C PHE A 5 -5.30 -23.78 -22.12
N VAL A 6 -4.11 -23.78 -22.72
CA VAL A 6 -3.18 -22.65 -22.73
C VAL A 6 -3.36 -21.94 -24.06
N LEU A 7 -3.61 -20.63 -24.02
CA LEU A 7 -3.62 -19.81 -25.22
C LEU A 7 -2.22 -19.29 -25.49
N ARG A 8 -1.77 -19.36 -26.74
CA ARG A 8 -0.42 -18.95 -27.13
C ARG A 8 -0.45 -18.18 -28.44
N TYR A 9 0.36 -17.13 -28.54
CA TYR A 9 0.65 -16.47 -29.80
C TYR A 9 2.12 -16.02 -29.86
N THR A 10 2.62 -15.77 -31.07
CA THR A 10 4.00 -15.31 -31.28
C THR A 10 3.95 -13.86 -31.74
N ARG A 11 4.61 -12.97 -30.99
CA ARG A 11 4.71 -11.55 -31.34
C ARG A 11 5.61 -11.37 -32.56
N SER A 12 5.55 -10.19 -33.18
CA SER A 12 6.38 -9.84 -34.34
C SER A 12 7.89 -9.87 -34.08
N ASP A 13 8.31 -9.72 -32.82
CA ASP A 13 9.70 -9.83 -32.37
C ASP A 13 10.17 -11.28 -32.15
N GLY A 14 9.31 -12.27 -32.41
CA GLY A 14 9.58 -13.69 -32.18
C GLY A 14 9.40 -14.15 -30.73
N SER A 15 9.08 -13.25 -29.80
CA SER A 15 8.73 -13.61 -28.44
C SER A 15 7.37 -14.32 -28.39
N VAL A 16 7.24 -15.27 -27.48
CA VAL A 16 6.01 -16.04 -27.28
C VAL A 16 5.28 -15.47 -26.08
N ARG A 17 3.97 -15.27 -26.21
CA ARG A 17 3.10 -14.97 -25.08
C ARG A 17 2.15 -16.12 -24.82
N THR A 18 1.94 -16.43 -23.54
CA THR A 18 1.06 -17.51 -23.09
C THR A 18 0.06 -16.99 -22.08
N TYR A 19 -1.16 -17.54 -22.10
CA TYR A 19 -2.21 -17.30 -21.12
C TYR A 19 -2.75 -18.63 -20.62
N TRP A 20 -2.76 -18.82 -19.31
CA TRP A 20 -3.34 -20.00 -18.67
C TRP A 20 -4.07 -19.59 -17.39
N LEU A 21 -5.29 -20.11 -17.18
CA LEU A 21 -6.21 -19.69 -16.12
C LEU A 21 -6.59 -18.20 -16.10
N GLU A 22 -6.23 -17.46 -17.14
CA GLU A 22 -6.53 -16.04 -17.30
C GLU A 22 -7.24 -15.77 -18.64
N ALA A 23 -7.84 -14.58 -18.76
CA ALA A 23 -8.42 -14.12 -20.01
C ALA A 23 -7.39 -13.25 -20.76
N PRO A 24 -7.07 -13.54 -22.02
CA PRO A 24 -6.30 -12.62 -22.85
C PRO A 24 -7.09 -11.32 -23.06
N GLY A 25 -6.38 -10.19 -23.16
CA GLY A 25 -7.00 -8.92 -23.53
C GLY A 25 -7.43 -8.89 -25.01
N ASP A 26 -8.28 -7.92 -25.37
CA ASP A 26 -8.89 -7.80 -26.71
C ASP A 26 -7.87 -7.81 -27.85
N ALA A 27 -6.72 -7.14 -27.66
CA ALA A 27 -5.65 -7.12 -28.64
C ALA A 27 -5.06 -8.51 -28.94
N ALA A 28 -4.95 -9.37 -27.93
CA ALA A 28 -4.46 -10.74 -28.11
C ALA A 28 -5.56 -11.64 -28.70
N LEU A 29 -6.83 -11.43 -28.34
CA LEU A 29 -7.95 -12.15 -28.94
C LEU A 29 -8.14 -11.84 -30.43
N ALA A 30 -7.80 -10.63 -30.86
CA ALA A 30 -7.85 -10.21 -32.25
C ALA A 30 -6.64 -10.72 -33.08
N ASP A 31 -5.61 -11.28 -32.44
CA ASP A 31 -4.42 -11.76 -33.12
C ASP A 31 -4.70 -13.10 -33.84
N PRO A 32 -4.57 -13.17 -35.18
CA PRO A 32 -4.88 -14.39 -35.94
C PRO A 32 -3.90 -15.54 -35.67
N SER A 33 -2.75 -15.27 -35.03
CA SER A 33 -1.78 -16.31 -34.63
C SER A 33 -2.09 -16.94 -33.27
N LEU A 34 -3.11 -16.44 -32.56
CA LEU A 34 -3.57 -17.01 -31.30
C LEU A 34 -4.16 -18.40 -31.51
N HIS A 35 -3.61 -19.39 -30.80
CA HIS A 35 -4.10 -20.76 -30.85
C HIS A 35 -4.14 -21.37 -29.45
N ALA A 36 -5.05 -22.34 -29.28
CA ALA A 36 -5.17 -23.12 -28.06
C ALA A 36 -4.26 -24.36 -28.12
N VAL A 37 -3.55 -24.63 -27.03
CA VAL A 37 -2.71 -25.80 -26.84
C VAL A 37 -3.16 -26.52 -25.58
N LEU A 38 -3.14 -27.85 -25.60
CA LEU A 38 -3.42 -28.65 -24.41
C LEU A 38 -2.31 -28.45 -23.36
N PRO A 39 -2.63 -28.39 -22.05
CA PRO A 39 -1.64 -28.10 -21.02
C PRO A 39 -0.43 -29.06 -21.01
N GLU A 40 -0.63 -30.35 -21.30
CA GLU A 40 0.45 -31.36 -21.39
C GLU A 40 1.48 -31.09 -22.51
N HIS A 41 1.12 -30.29 -23.50
CA HIS A 41 1.98 -29.93 -24.63
C HIS A 41 2.40 -28.46 -24.61
N ALA A 42 1.96 -27.70 -23.61
CA ALA A 42 2.24 -26.28 -23.47
C ALA A 42 3.47 -26.04 -22.57
N VAL A 43 4.27 -25.04 -22.94
CA VAL A 43 5.30 -24.44 -22.09
C VAL A 43 4.92 -22.97 -21.91
N LEU A 44 4.68 -22.56 -20.67
CA LEU A 44 4.38 -21.19 -20.30
C LEU A 44 5.64 -20.34 -20.45
N ALA A 45 5.58 -19.38 -21.38
CA ALA A 45 6.62 -18.39 -21.59
C ALA A 45 6.50 -17.21 -20.61
N GLU A 46 5.27 -16.92 -20.19
CA GLU A 46 4.93 -15.94 -19.16
C GLU A 46 3.94 -16.58 -18.19
N LEU A 47 4.07 -16.27 -16.90
CA LEU A 47 3.15 -16.69 -15.86
C LEU A 47 2.62 -15.44 -15.15
N SER A 48 1.30 -15.36 -15.00
CA SER A 48 0.66 -14.24 -14.33
C SER A 48 0.97 -14.25 -12.83
N PRO A 49 1.46 -13.13 -12.24
CA PRO A 49 1.76 -13.03 -10.81
C PRO A 49 0.54 -13.37 -9.93
N ALA A 50 -0.66 -13.03 -10.40
CA ALA A 50 -1.90 -13.28 -9.68
C ALA A 50 -2.25 -14.76 -9.53
N LEU A 51 -1.74 -15.63 -10.40
CA LEU A 51 -1.97 -17.09 -10.29
C LEU A 51 -1.18 -17.69 -9.13
N LEU A 52 -0.08 -17.05 -8.71
CA LEU A 52 0.74 -17.55 -7.63
C LEU A 52 0.12 -17.29 -6.25
N GLU A 53 -0.93 -16.47 -6.16
CA GLU A 53 -1.61 -16.19 -4.90
C GLU A 53 -2.22 -17.46 -4.26
N PRO A 54 -2.33 -17.51 -2.92
CA PRO A 54 -3.03 -18.58 -2.23
C PRO A 54 -4.41 -18.85 -2.82
N GLN A 55 -4.77 -20.14 -2.88
CA GLN A 55 -6.06 -20.64 -3.38
C GLN A 55 -6.34 -20.44 -4.88
N LYS A 56 -5.46 -19.77 -5.65
CA LYS A 56 -5.63 -19.63 -7.11
C LYS A 56 -5.24 -20.88 -7.88
N LEU A 57 -4.18 -21.54 -7.44
CA LEU A 57 -3.72 -22.80 -8.01
C LEU A 57 -4.04 -23.94 -7.03
N PRO A 58 -4.85 -24.92 -7.44
CA PRO A 58 -5.26 -26.00 -6.55
C PRO A 58 -4.06 -26.86 -6.17
N GLY A 59 -3.99 -27.25 -4.89
CA GLY A 59 -2.91 -28.13 -4.40
C GLY A 59 -1.53 -27.49 -4.28
N LEU A 60 -1.33 -26.25 -4.74
CA LEU A 60 -0.04 -25.55 -4.63
C LEU A 60 0.27 -25.16 -3.18
N TRP A 61 -0.68 -24.51 -2.51
CA TRP A 61 -0.49 -23.95 -1.17
C TRP A 61 -0.89 -24.96 -0.10
N ILE A 62 0.08 -25.76 0.37
CA ILE A 62 -0.11 -26.72 1.46
C ILE A 62 0.53 -26.15 2.73
N GLY A 63 -0.28 -25.90 3.78
CA GLY A 63 0.25 -25.42 5.07
C GLY A 63 0.58 -23.92 5.15
N GLY A 64 0.04 -23.10 4.24
CA GLY A 64 0.08 -21.63 4.32
C GLY A 64 1.35 -20.95 3.81
N SER A 65 2.38 -21.72 3.46
CA SER A 65 3.60 -21.23 2.80
C SER A 65 4.14 -22.26 1.82
N ILE A 66 4.84 -21.81 0.78
CA ILE A 66 5.52 -22.66 -0.20
C ILE A 66 6.94 -22.16 -0.43
N THR A 67 7.82 -23.00 -0.92
CA THR A 67 9.15 -22.60 -1.39
C THR A 67 9.13 -22.31 -2.89
N VAL A 68 10.15 -21.61 -3.39
CA VAL A 68 10.35 -21.46 -4.84
C VAL A 68 10.60 -22.82 -5.51
N ALA A 69 11.25 -23.77 -4.82
CA ALA A 69 11.39 -25.14 -5.29
C ALA A 69 10.05 -25.86 -5.49
N ASP A 70 9.05 -25.57 -4.64
CA ASP A 70 7.71 -26.13 -4.78
C ASP A 70 7.04 -25.60 -6.06
N LEU A 71 7.25 -24.33 -6.41
CA LEU A 71 6.79 -23.77 -7.70
C LEU A 71 7.43 -24.49 -8.88
N TYR A 72 8.74 -24.75 -8.86
CA TYR A 72 9.41 -25.51 -9.92
C TYR A 72 8.86 -26.93 -10.05
N SER A 73 8.57 -27.57 -8.92
CA SER A 73 7.99 -28.92 -8.90
C SER A 73 6.55 -28.92 -9.43
N TYR A 74 5.75 -27.93 -9.04
CA TYR A 74 4.37 -27.77 -9.48
C TYR A 74 4.27 -27.53 -11.00
N PHE A 75 5.17 -26.72 -11.56
CA PHE A 75 5.23 -26.37 -12.99
C PHE A 75 6.26 -27.18 -13.79
N ALA A 76 6.70 -28.35 -13.29
CA ALA A 76 7.68 -29.19 -13.98
C ALA A 76 7.18 -29.77 -15.32
N GLY A 77 5.86 -29.77 -15.53
CA GLY A 77 5.17 -30.46 -16.62
C GLY A 77 4.80 -31.89 -16.25
N GLY A 78 3.62 -32.34 -16.68
CA GLY A 78 3.08 -33.66 -16.34
C GLY A 78 2.54 -33.80 -14.92
N HIS A 79 2.57 -32.71 -14.12
CA HIS A 79 1.89 -32.65 -12.84
C HIS A 79 0.37 -32.54 -13.06
N THR A 80 -0.42 -33.29 -12.29
CA THR A 80 -1.89 -33.27 -12.36
C THR A 80 -2.47 -33.04 -10.98
N VAL A 81 -3.50 -32.20 -10.90
CA VAL A 81 -4.22 -31.91 -9.66
C VAL A 81 -5.69 -32.30 -9.81
N THR A 82 -6.23 -33.05 -8.86
CA THR A 82 -7.64 -33.40 -8.83
C THR A 82 -8.38 -32.51 -7.84
N VAL A 83 -9.45 -31.85 -8.30
CA VAL A 83 -10.33 -31.00 -7.49
C VAL A 83 -11.76 -31.49 -7.65
N ASN A 84 -12.47 -31.68 -6.54
CA ASN A 84 -13.90 -31.97 -6.60
C ASN A 84 -14.65 -30.69 -6.98
N ARG A 85 -15.53 -30.78 -7.97
CA ARG A 85 -16.45 -29.71 -8.32
C ARG A 85 -17.88 -30.22 -8.34
N PRO A 86 -18.85 -29.39 -7.90
CA PRO A 86 -20.26 -29.74 -7.98
C PRO A 86 -20.74 -29.74 -9.43
N THR A 87 -21.49 -30.77 -9.81
CA THR A 87 -22.26 -30.78 -11.06
C THR A 87 -23.44 -29.80 -10.97
N PRO A 88 -24.14 -29.49 -12.08
CA PRO A 88 -25.40 -28.75 -12.03
C PRO A 88 -26.48 -29.40 -11.14
N GLN A 89 -26.33 -30.67 -10.77
CA GLN A 89 -27.20 -31.36 -9.82
C GLN A 89 -26.67 -31.33 -8.37
N GLY A 90 -25.60 -30.58 -8.08
CA GLY A 90 -25.00 -30.45 -6.76
C GLY A 90 -24.15 -31.64 -6.31
N ILE A 91 -23.80 -32.56 -7.22
CA ILE A 91 -23.00 -33.74 -6.91
C ILE A 91 -21.52 -33.40 -7.07
N GLU A 92 -20.71 -33.55 -6.03
CA GLU A 92 -19.27 -33.37 -6.10
C GLU A 92 -18.61 -34.51 -6.90
N ILE A 93 -17.97 -34.18 -8.02
CA ILE A 93 -17.21 -35.15 -8.83
C ILE A 93 -15.76 -34.70 -9.02
N PRO A 94 -14.79 -35.64 -9.03
CA PRO A 94 -13.38 -35.32 -9.20
C PRO A 94 -13.10 -34.85 -10.63
N HIS A 95 -12.48 -33.68 -10.75
CA HIS A 95 -11.97 -33.12 -12.01
C HIS A 95 -10.45 -33.06 -11.94
N THR A 96 -9.78 -33.69 -12.89
CA THR A 96 -8.31 -33.70 -12.96
C THR A 96 -7.84 -32.64 -13.95
N TYR A 97 -6.96 -31.76 -13.50
CA TYR A 97 -6.33 -30.69 -14.26
C TYR A 97 -4.87 -31.04 -14.50
N THR A 98 -4.43 -30.97 -15.76
CA THR A 98 -3.01 -31.03 -16.09
C THR A 98 -2.40 -29.64 -15.93
N ILE A 99 -1.32 -29.55 -15.17
CA ILE A 99 -0.57 -28.30 -14.98
C ILE A 99 0.46 -28.18 -16.12
N PRO A 100 0.44 -27.10 -16.91
CA PRO A 100 1.40 -26.90 -17.99
C PRO A 100 2.80 -26.69 -17.43
N LYS A 101 3.81 -27.01 -18.24
CA LYS A 101 5.21 -26.72 -17.87
C LYS A 101 5.44 -25.21 -17.86
N ALA A 102 6.25 -24.69 -16.95
CA ALA A 102 6.80 -23.34 -17.05
C ALA A 102 8.32 -23.37 -16.93
N GLU A 103 9.02 -22.50 -17.65
CA GLU A 103 10.46 -22.39 -17.51
C GLU A 103 10.83 -21.64 -16.21
N PRO A 104 12.00 -21.95 -15.60
CA PRO A 104 12.40 -21.34 -14.33
C PRO A 104 12.41 -19.81 -14.36
N GLU A 105 12.80 -19.21 -15.49
CA GLU A 105 12.81 -17.75 -15.69
C GLU A 105 11.41 -17.14 -15.62
N ALA A 106 10.42 -17.79 -16.24
CA ALA A 106 9.02 -17.34 -16.20
C ALA A 106 8.46 -17.39 -14.77
N ILE A 107 8.81 -18.43 -14.01
CA ILE A 107 8.43 -18.57 -12.60
C ILE A 107 9.11 -17.50 -11.74
N GLN A 108 10.42 -17.31 -11.88
CA GLN A 108 11.16 -16.29 -11.12
C GLN A 108 10.64 -14.88 -11.38
N LYS A 109 10.37 -14.55 -12.64
CA LYS A 109 9.78 -13.27 -13.04
C LYS A 109 8.41 -13.07 -12.41
N ALA A 110 7.53 -14.08 -12.48
CA ALA A 110 6.20 -14.01 -11.87
C ALA A 110 6.25 -13.84 -10.35
N VAL A 111 7.19 -14.51 -9.67
CA VAL A 111 7.41 -14.33 -8.22
C VAL A 111 7.90 -12.93 -7.91
N ALA A 112 8.87 -12.40 -8.66
CA ALA A 112 9.38 -11.05 -8.46
C ALA A 112 8.29 -10.00 -8.60
N GLU A 113 7.50 -10.07 -9.67
CA GLU A 113 6.36 -9.19 -9.90
C GLU A 113 5.28 -9.36 -8.83
N ALA A 114 4.99 -10.58 -8.36
CA ALA A 114 4.00 -10.81 -7.31
C ALA A 114 4.42 -10.20 -5.96
N VAL A 115 5.70 -10.28 -5.61
CA VAL A 115 6.23 -9.67 -4.38
C VAL A 115 6.23 -8.14 -4.49
N GLU A 116 6.67 -7.59 -5.61
CA GLU A 116 6.67 -6.15 -5.86
C GLU A 116 5.25 -5.56 -5.87
N GLN A 117 4.26 -6.30 -6.38
CA GLN A 117 2.85 -5.93 -6.38
C GLN A 117 2.12 -6.21 -5.06
N SER A 118 2.84 -6.58 -3.99
CA SER A 118 2.25 -6.88 -2.67
C SER A 118 1.30 -8.08 -2.65
N ARG A 119 1.32 -8.93 -3.69
CA ARG A 119 0.49 -10.15 -3.78
C ARG A 119 1.09 -11.32 -3.02
N LEU A 120 2.41 -11.36 -2.93
CA LEU A 120 3.15 -12.36 -2.18
C LEU A 120 4.14 -11.73 -1.21
N TRP A 121 4.36 -12.43 -0.11
CA TRP A 121 5.38 -12.10 0.86
C TRP A 121 6.53 -13.10 0.74
N LEU A 122 7.74 -12.59 0.51
CA LEU A 122 8.96 -13.38 0.40
C LEU A 122 9.77 -13.32 1.69
N THR A 123 10.24 -14.48 2.14
CA THR A 123 11.27 -14.60 3.19
C THR A 123 12.45 -15.42 2.67
N SER A 124 13.67 -14.90 2.80
CA SER A 124 14.89 -15.56 2.35
C SER A 124 16.05 -15.23 3.29
N GLY A 125 16.41 -16.17 4.16
CA GLY A 125 17.38 -15.93 5.23
C GLY A 125 16.90 -14.81 6.17
N SER A 126 17.68 -13.74 6.27
CA SER A 126 17.33 -12.54 7.07
C SER A 126 16.40 -11.58 6.34
N LEU A 127 16.17 -11.77 5.04
CA LEU A 127 15.39 -10.86 4.23
C LEU A 127 13.91 -11.19 4.33
N SER A 128 13.08 -10.13 4.41
CA SER A 128 11.63 -10.21 4.38
C SER A 128 11.09 -9.08 3.52
N LEU A 129 10.47 -9.41 2.38
CA LEU A 129 10.03 -8.45 1.36
C LEU A 129 8.55 -8.58 1.06
N TRP A 130 7.89 -7.43 0.94
CA TRP A 130 6.51 -7.32 0.49
C TRP A 130 6.27 -5.92 -0.08
N GLY A 131 5.80 -5.84 -1.31
CA GLY A 131 5.61 -4.58 -2.03
C GLY A 131 6.91 -3.95 -2.53
N GLU A 132 8.01 -4.70 -2.62
CA GLU A 132 9.34 -4.21 -2.95
C GLU A 132 10.01 -5.10 -4.01
N PRO A 133 10.86 -4.53 -4.87
CA PRO A 133 11.60 -5.34 -5.84
C PRO A 133 12.55 -6.30 -5.13
N ILE A 134 12.65 -7.53 -5.64
CA ILE A 134 13.58 -8.52 -5.10
C ILE A 134 15.00 -8.19 -5.57
N PRO A 135 15.99 -8.01 -4.66
CA PRO A 135 17.37 -7.77 -5.06
C PRO A 135 17.94 -8.96 -5.83
N ALA A 136 18.76 -8.67 -6.85
CA ALA A 136 19.40 -9.70 -7.67
C ALA A 136 20.15 -10.74 -6.81
N GLY A 137 20.02 -12.03 -7.16
CA GLY A 137 20.66 -13.14 -6.44
C GLY A 137 19.97 -13.57 -5.13
N THR A 138 18.88 -12.91 -4.73
CA THR A 138 18.15 -13.23 -3.49
C THR A 138 17.11 -14.34 -3.66
N LEU A 139 16.49 -14.41 -4.83
CA LEU A 139 15.47 -15.39 -5.14
C LEU A 139 16.13 -16.74 -5.38
N THR A 140 16.10 -17.59 -4.36
CA THR A 140 16.67 -18.94 -4.39
C THR A 140 15.57 -19.98 -4.22
N ASP A 141 15.86 -21.23 -4.56
CA ASP A 141 14.96 -22.37 -4.41
C ASP A 141 14.42 -22.53 -2.98
N ARG A 142 15.20 -22.10 -1.97
CA ARG A 142 14.84 -22.15 -0.54
C ARG A 142 14.06 -20.95 -0.06
N ALA A 143 13.91 -19.91 -0.87
CA ALA A 143 13.13 -18.75 -0.49
C ALA A 143 11.67 -19.18 -0.30
N VAL A 144 11.05 -18.69 0.78
CA VAL A 144 9.71 -19.08 1.20
C VAL A 144 8.74 -17.96 0.82
N LEU A 145 7.71 -18.32 0.07
CA LEU A 145 6.58 -17.50 -0.31
C LEU A 145 5.40 -17.75 0.63
N ARG A 146 4.74 -16.66 1.00
CA ARG A 146 3.61 -16.62 1.91
C ARG A 146 2.50 -15.78 1.30
N ALA A 147 1.29 -15.96 1.83
CA ALA A 147 0.22 -14.99 1.65
C ALA A 147 0.70 -13.58 2.05
N PRO A 148 0.07 -12.51 1.54
CA PRO A 148 0.32 -11.15 2.04
C PRO A 148 0.29 -11.11 3.58
N PRO A 149 1.22 -10.38 4.21
CA PRO A 149 1.27 -10.28 5.66
C PRO A 149 -0.01 -9.59 6.17
N ALA A 150 -0.46 -9.99 7.35
CA ALA A 150 -1.57 -9.30 8.00
C ALA A 150 -1.19 -7.83 8.26
N ALA A 151 -2.13 -6.92 8.03
CA ALA A 151 -1.95 -5.53 8.39
C ALA A 151 -1.81 -5.41 9.92
N ILE A 152 -0.85 -4.62 10.38
CA ILE A 152 -0.65 -4.35 11.80
C ILE A 152 -1.53 -3.17 12.18
N PRO A 153 -2.53 -3.36 13.07
CA PRO A 153 -3.37 -2.26 13.53
C PRO A 153 -2.54 -1.19 14.25
N PRO A 154 -2.83 0.12 14.05
CA PRO A 154 -2.13 1.20 14.74
C PRO A 154 -2.10 1.08 16.28
N LEU A 155 -3.15 0.51 16.87
CA LEU A 155 -3.24 0.28 18.32
C LEU A 155 -2.27 -0.79 18.84
N GLU A 156 -1.76 -1.66 17.97
CA GLU A 156 -0.72 -2.63 18.36
C GLU A 156 0.64 -1.96 18.61
N LEU A 157 0.84 -0.72 18.15
CA LEU A 157 2.07 0.02 18.36
C LEU A 157 2.15 0.70 19.73
N LEU A 158 1.07 0.64 20.51
CA LEU A 158 0.97 1.31 21.80
C LEU A 158 1.87 0.68 22.88
N PRO A 159 2.28 1.45 23.90
CA PRO A 159 3.14 0.95 24.98
C PRO A 159 2.56 -0.27 25.71
N GLU A 160 1.24 -0.34 25.86
CA GLU A 160 0.57 -1.45 26.56
C GLU A 160 0.74 -2.78 25.80
N ARG A 161 0.99 -2.72 24.48
CA ARG A 161 1.20 -3.88 23.62
C ARG A 161 2.69 -4.18 23.41
N LEU A 162 3.52 -3.14 23.31
CA LEU A 162 4.94 -3.24 23.00
C LEU A 162 5.84 -2.61 24.08
N THR A 163 5.64 -2.97 25.34
CA THR A 163 6.34 -2.35 26.49
C THR A 163 7.86 -2.20 26.32
N VAL A 164 8.53 -3.18 25.71
CA VAL A 164 9.99 -3.16 25.48
C VAL A 164 10.46 -2.12 24.45
N ALA A 165 9.58 -1.65 23.56
CA ALA A 165 9.91 -0.63 22.57
C ALA A 165 9.89 0.80 23.14
N TRP A 166 9.28 1.00 24.30
CA TRP A 166 8.97 2.33 24.83
C TRP A 166 9.84 2.67 26.03
N ASN A 167 10.45 3.85 26.01
CA ASN A 167 11.29 4.37 27.07
C ASN A 167 10.90 5.82 27.38
N ASP A 168 10.55 6.11 28.64
CA ASP A 168 10.18 7.45 29.12
C ASP A 168 9.13 8.18 28.25
N GLY A 169 8.15 7.44 27.72
CA GLY A 169 7.07 7.97 26.89
C GLY A 169 7.43 8.22 25.42
N GLY A 170 8.65 7.85 25.00
CA GLY A 170 9.10 7.90 23.61
C GLY A 170 9.51 6.53 23.07
N THR A 171 9.60 6.43 21.75
CA THR A 171 10.06 5.25 21.02
C THR A 171 10.69 5.64 19.68
N THR A 172 11.27 4.68 18.96
CA THR A 172 11.75 4.86 17.58
C THR A 172 11.07 3.84 16.66
N ALA A 173 11.02 4.12 15.36
CA ALA A 173 10.49 3.18 14.38
C ALA A 173 11.22 1.83 14.44
N ARG A 174 12.53 1.85 14.69
CA ARG A 174 13.35 0.65 14.88
C ARG A 174 12.98 -0.13 16.14
N ALA A 175 12.81 0.55 17.28
CA ALA A 175 12.43 -0.12 18.53
C ALA A 175 11.05 -0.78 18.41
N LEU A 176 10.09 -0.12 17.76
CA LEU A 176 8.77 -0.69 17.47
C LEU A 176 8.87 -1.89 16.52
N TYR A 177 9.68 -1.80 15.47
CA TYR A 177 9.95 -2.92 14.58
C TYR A 177 10.54 -4.12 15.33
N ASP A 178 11.60 -3.92 16.10
CA ASP A 178 12.27 -5.00 16.82
C ASP A 178 11.32 -5.66 17.84
N ALA A 179 10.51 -4.89 18.55
CA ALA A 179 9.50 -5.42 19.47
C ALA A 179 8.39 -6.21 18.77
N LEU A 180 7.93 -5.75 17.60
CA LEU A 180 7.00 -6.52 16.77
C LEU A 180 7.63 -7.84 16.33
N GLN A 181 8.90 -7.84 15.91
CA GLN A 181 9.56 -9.08 15.51
C GLN A 181 9.65 -10.13 16.61
N GLU A 182 9.73 -9.72 17.88
CA GLU A 182 9.70 -10.64 19.02
C GLU A 182 8.32 -11.28 19.24
N GLN A 183 7.24 -10.62 18.81
CA GLN A 183 5.86 -11.12 18.94
C GLN A 183 5.41 -12.01 17.78
N HIS A 184 6.13 -11.97 16.65
CA HIS A 184 5.76 -12.72 15.45
C HIS A 184 6.70 -13.90 15.18
N GLU A 185 6.12 -15.06 14.87
CA GLU A 185 6.90 -16.26 14.51
C GLU A 185 7.69 -16.10 13.21
N THR A 186 7.24 -15.20 12.33
CA THR A 186 7.88 -14.93 11.05
C THR A 186 8.30 -13.47 10.98
N ARG A 187 9.53 -13.24 10.52
CA ARG A 187 10.11 -11.91 10.36
C ARG A 187 9.27 -11.03 9.43
N LEU A 188 8.61 -10.01 9.96
CA LEU A 188 7.80 -9.06 9.20
C LEU A 188 8.62 -8.22 8.20
N PRO A 189 8.05 -7.90 7.02
CA PRO A 189 8.62 -6.91 6.11
C PRO A 189 8.57 -5.51 6.71
N TRP A 190 9.60 -4.70 6.46
CA TRP A 190 9.66 -3.31 6.92
C TRP A 190 8.46 -2.49 6.43
N LYS A 191 8.03 -2.68 5.18
CA LYS A 191 6.88 -1.94 4.62
C LYS A 191 5.58 -2.12 5.39
N VAL A 192 5.34 -3.27 6.01
CA VAL A 192 4.13 -3.50 6.83
C VAL A 192 4.16 -2.63 8.08
N VAL A 193 5.31 -2.59 8.74
CA VAL A 193 5.52 -1.75 9.93
C VAL A 193 5.47 -0.27 9.57
N GLN A 194 6.05 0.12 8.43
CA GLN A 194 5.95 1.48 7.91
C GLN A 194 4.50 1.90 7.62
N GLN A 195 3.67 1.01 7.06
CA GLN A 195 2.25 1.28 6.87
C GLN A 195 1.52 1.46 8.19
N ALA A 196 1.80 0.60 9.18
CA ALA A 196 1.21 0.71 10.51
C ALA A 196 1.58 2.02 11.21
N LEU A 197 2.85 2.43 11.14
CA LEU A 197 3.34 3.70 11.66
C LEU A 197 2.66 4.89 10.95
N SER A 198 2.55 4.85 9.63
CA SER A 198 1.84 5.88 8.86
C SER A 198 0.38 6.00 9.30
N GLY A 199 -0.28 4.85 9.47
CA GLY A 199 -1.67 4.77 9.96
C GLY A 199 -1.80 5.31 11.39
N ALA A 200 -0.86 5.02 12.29
CA ALA A 200 -0.87 5.52 13.66
C ALA A 200 -0.64 7.03 13.75
N VAL A 201 0.21 7.59 12.90
CA VAL A 201 0.37 9.05 12.79
C VAL A 201 -0.88 9.69 12.22
N GLN A 202 -1.45 9.14 11.15
CA GLN A 202 -2.68 9.66 10.53
C GLN A 202 -3.88 9.59 11.50
N ALA A 203 -3.98 8.51 12.28
CA ALA A 203 -4.99 8.32 13.31
C ALA A 203 -4.72 9.13 14.60
N ARG A 204 -3.64 9.93 14.65
CA ARG A 204 -3.23 10.72 15.82
C ARG A 204 -3.03 9.87 17.08
N ILE A 205 -2.57 8.64 16.92
CA ILE A 205 -2.16 7.76 18.02
C ILE A 205 -0.69 8.07 18.38
N LEU A 206 0.14 8.24 17.35
CA LEU A 206 1.54 8.60 17.48
C LEU A 206 1.80 9.99 16.91
N GLU A 207 2.68 10.74 17.54
CA GLU A 207 3.21 11.99 17.01
C GLU A 207 4.73 11.87 16.78
N PRO A 208 5.25 12.29 15.61
CA PRO A 208 6.68 12.27 15.35
C PRO A 208 7.43 13.25 16.27
N VAL A 209 8.52 12.79 16.86
CA VAL A 209 9.42 13.60 17.70
C VAL A 209 10.51 14.17 16.79
N ASN A 210 10.47 15.49 16.59
CA ASN A 210 11.29 16.28 15.64
C ASN A 210 10.89 16.10 14.17
N GLY A 211 10.26 17.12 13.59
CA GLY A 211 9.77 17.15 12.20
C GLY A 211 10.86 17.19 11.11
N GLY A 212 12.01 16.56 11.33
CA GLY A 212 13.18 16.61 10.43
C GLY A 212 13.42 15.35 9.60
N VAL A 213 12.76 14.22 9.88
CA VAL A 213 12.93 12.99 9.10
C VAL A 213 11.91 12.96 7.96
N ARG A 214 12.40 12.79 6.73
CA ARG A 214 11.54 12.61 5.56
C ARG A 214 10.80 11.28 5.67
N TRP A 215 9.47 11.35 5.74
CA TRP A 215 8.60 10.18 5.74
C TRP A 215 8.05 9.96 4.32
N PRO A 216 7.89 8.70 3.85
CA PRO A 216 8.38 7.45 4.45
C PRO A 216 9.91 7.32 4.40
N LEU A 217 10.48 6.49 5.28
CA LEU A 217 11.93 6.22 5.36
C LEU A 217 12.28 4.75 5.15
N ASP A 218 13.51 4.53 4.69
CA ASP A 218 14.11 3.20 4.59
C ASP A 218 14.48 2.65 5.97
N PHE A 219 14.51 1.32 6.11
CA PHE A 219 14.81 0.66 7.37
C PHE A 219 16.15 1.11 8.00
N ALA A 220 17.13 1.48 7.17
CA ALA A 220 18.43 1.96 7.63
C ALA A 220 18.35 3.26 8.47
N ASP A 221 17.31 4.07 8.27
CA ASP A 221 17.07 5.31 9.00
C ASP A 221 16.03 5.14 10.13
N ALA A 222 15.56 3.90 10.40
CA ALA A 222 14.48 3.63 11.35
C ALA A 222 14.76 4.08 12.79
N ASP A 223 16.03 4.11 13.19
CA ASP A 223 16.45 4.61 14.51
C ASP A 223 16.28 6.12 14.68
N ARG A 224 16.22 6.87 13.57
CA ARG A 224 16.15 8.34 13.56
C ARG A 224 14.72 8.85 13.63
N ALA A 225 13.75 8.00 13.30
CA ALA A 225 12.33 8.33 13.34
C ALA A 225 11.78 8.08 14.75
N GLY A 226 11.83 9.11 15.59
CA GLY A 226 11.28 9.10 16.94
C GLY A 226 9.77 9.34 16.97
N PHE A 227 9.07 8.68 17.89
CA PHE A 227 7.64 8.85 18.13
C PHE A 227 7.35 8.96 19.63
N ARG A 228 6.26 9.63 19.96
CA ARG A 228 5.65 9.61 21.29
C ARG A 228 4.14 9.44 21.14
N LEU A 229 3.46 9.09 22.23
CA LEU A 229 2.00 9.09 22.23
C LEU A 229 1.48 10.50 22.00
N ALA A 230 0.47 10.63 21.15
CA ALA A 230 -0.21 11.90 21.01
C ALA A 230 -0.89 12.29 22.34
N GLY A 231 -0.62 13.51 22.81
CA GLY A 231 -1.28 14.05 23.99
C GLY A 231 -2.79 14.27 23.79
N PRO A 232 -3.57 14.44 24.88
CA PRO A 232 -4.96 14.88 24.79
C PRO A 232 -5.01 16.17 23.97
N GLN A 233 -5.92 16.24 23.00
CA GLN A 233 -6.18 17.51 22.33
C GLN A 233 -6.63 18.53 23.36
N GLU A 234 -5.85 19.58 23.56
CA GLU A 234 -6.52 20.87 23.66
C GLU A 234 -7.23 21.10 22.32
N PRO A 235 -8.53 21.46 22.31
CA PRO A 235 -9.23 21.81 21.09
C PRO A 235 -8.35 22.79 20.31
N ASP A 236 -8.14 22.52 19.02
CA ASP A 236 -7.07 23.03 18.16
C ASP A 236 -7.05 24.57 18.09
N GLY A 237 -6.62 25.21 19.17
CA GLY A 237 -6.28 26.61 19.25
C GLY A 237 -4.83 26.73 18.83
N ARG A 238 -4.54 26.57 17.53
CA ARG A 238 -3.21 26.93 16.99
C ARG A 238 -2.99 28.43 17.15
N VAL A 239 -2.57 28.83 18.35
CA VAL A 239 -1.83 30.07 18.54
C VAL A 239 -0.47 29.81 17.91
N HIS A 240 -0.35 30.11 16.62
CA HIS A 240 0.92 30.45 16.00
C HIS A 240 1.61 31.44 16.96
N GLU A 241 2.60 30.99 17.73
CA GLU A 241 3.41 31.91 18.53
C GLU A 241 4.07 32.87 17.54
N PRO A 242 3.77 34.18 17.61
CA PRO A 242 4.37 35.12 16.70
C PRO A 242 5.90 35.11 16.88
N PRO A 243 6.68 35.25 15.80
CA PRO A 243 8.09 35.58 15.91
C PRO A 243 8.30 36.79 16.83
N VAL A 244 9.44 36.84 17.53
CA VAL A 244 9.78 37.97 18.41
C VAL A 244 9.63 39.29 17.62
N HIS A 245 8.88 40.24 18.19
CA HIS A 245 8.42 41.53 17.60
C HIS A 245 7.17 41.51 16.71
N VAL A 246 6.46 40.39 16.57
CA VAL A 246 5.16 40.34 15.87
C VAL A 246 4.02 40.39 16.90
N ARG A 247 3.00 41.20 16.63
CA ARG A 247 1.73 41.22 17.39
C ARG A 247 0.66 40.56 16.53
N VAL A 248 -0.11 39.67 17.13
CA VAL A 248 -1.14 38.88 16.43
C VAL A 248 -2.46 39.04 17.17
N ALA A 249 -3.50 39.39 16.41
CA ALA A 249 -4.89 39.33 16.84
C ALA A 249 -5.58 38.21 16.06
N LYS A 250 -6.39 37.39 16.73
CA LYS A 250 -7.14 36.28 16.14
C LYS A 250 -8.55 36.27 16.70
N THR A 251 -9.52 36.15 15.81
CA THR A 251 -10.93 35.91 16.15
C THR A 251 -11.57 35.13 15.00
N GLN A 252 -12.69 34.47 15.26
CA GLN A 252 -13.60 34.02 14.21
C GLN A 252 -14.46 35.23 13.81
N LEU A 253 -14.62 35.43 12.50
CA LEU A 253 -15.43 36.51 11.95
C LEU A 253 -16.67 35.91 11.29
N GLY A 254 -17.83 36.50 11.53
CA GLY A 254 -19.01 36.28 10.71
C GLY A 254 -18.86 36.91 9.31
N VAL A 255 -19.82 36.63 8.43
CA VAL A 255 -19.82 37.20 7.06
C VAL A 255 -19.85 38.74 7.09
N ASP A 256 -20.67 39.33 7.96
CA ASP A 256 -20.79 40.78 8.10
C ASP A 256 -19.48 41.41 8.62
N GLU A 257 -18.84 40.79 9.62
CA GLU A 257 -17.57 41.30 10.18
C GLU A 257 -16.39 41.13 9.21
N LEU A 258 -16.43 40.13 8.33
CA LEU A 258 -15.44 39.97 7.26
C LEU A 258 -15.57 41.08 6.21
N GLN A 259 -16.80 41.50 5.90
CA GLN A 259 -17.05 42.63 5.01
C GLN A 259 -16.59 43.94 5.67
N ASP A 260 -16.92 44.16 6.94
CA ASP A 260 -16.46 45.32 7.71
C ASP A 260 -14.92 45.37 7.75
N LEU A 261 -14.26 44.22 7.90
CA LEU A 261 -12.80 44.13 7.84
C LEU A 261 -12.28 44.52 6.45
N ALA A 262 -12.92 44.05 5.38
CA ALA A 262 -12.55 44.36 4.00
C ALA A 262 -12.59 45.88 3.72
N ASP A 263 -13.59 46.57 4.26
CA ASP A 263 -13.77 48.02 4.10
C ASP A 263 -12.64 48.83 4.76
N ILE A 264 -12.05 48.34 5.86
CA ILE A 264 -10.99 49.04 6.59
C ILE A 264 -9.56 48.60 6.21
N VAL A 265 -9.37 47.63 5.31
CA VAL A 265 -8.01 47.13 4.96
C VAL A 265 -7.08 48.24 4.47
N GLY A 266 -7.59 49.20 3.70
CA GLY A 266 -6.79 50.33 3.21
C GLY A 266 -6.28 51.24 4.34
N GLU A 267 -7.12 51.46 5.35
CA GLU A 267 -6.74 52.23 6.55
C GLU A 267 -5.74 51.46 7.41
N LEU A 268 -5.92 50.13 7.56
CA LEU A 268 -4.98 49.26 8.27
C LEU A 268 -3.60 49.26 7.61
N GLN A 269 -3.53 49.20 6.28
CA GLN A 269 -2.26 49.29 5.55
C GLN A 269 -1.60 50.66 5.73
N SER A 270 -2.38 51.74 5.74
CA SER A 270 -1.89 53.10 5.96
C SER A 270 -1.38 53.29 7.39
N ALA A 271 -2.08 52.76 8.39
CA ALA A 271 -1.66 52.79 9.79
C ALA A 271 -0.40 51.94 10.05
N ALA A 272 -0.21 50.87 9.28
CA ALA A 272 0.97 50.01 9.33
C ALA A 272 2.18 50.54 8.51
N ALA A 273 2.15 51.80 8.04
CA ALA A 273 3.22 52.37 7.22
C ALA A 273 4.62 52.21 7.87
N GLY A 274 5.54 51.59 7.14
CA GLY A 274 6.89 51.25 7.65
C GLY A 274 7.00 49.85 8.27
N HIS A 275 5.90 49.08 8.34
CA HIS A 275 5.85 47.71 8.85
C HIS A 275 5.11 46.78 7.87
N SER A 276 5.38 45.48 7.96
CA SER A 276 4.68 44.48 7.15
C SER A 276 3.41 43.98 7.85
N ILE A 277 2.25 44.20 7.26
CA ILE A 277 0.99 43.56 7.67
C ILE A 277 0.71 42.33 6.81
N ARG A 278 0.29 41.22 7.43
CA ARG A 278 -0.07 39.97 6.75
C ARG A 278 -1.41 39.48 7.26
N PHE A 279 -2.30 39.12 6.34
CA PHE A 279 -3.58 38.48 6.64
C PHE A 279 -3.44 36.98 6.43
N ILE A 280 -3.91 36.19 7.40
CA ILE A 280 -3.98 34.73 7.32
C ILE A 280 -5.45 34.37 7.37
N VAL A 281 -5.97 33.79 6.29
CA VAL A 281 -7.38 33.40 6.16
C VAL A 281 -7.47 31.88 6.16
N GLN A 282 -8.28 31.33 7.05
CA GLN A 282 -8.64 29.92 7.10
C GLN A 282 -10.15 29.83 6.92
N VAL A 283 -10.60 29.06 5.93
CA VAL A 283 -12.02 28.82 5.65
C VAL A 283 -12.35 27.41 6.09
N GLU A 284 -13.28 27.29 7.04
CA GLU A 284 -13.78 26.02 7.53
C GLU A 284 -15.19 25.82 7.00
N LEU A 285 -15.39 24.72 6.27
CA LEU A 285 -16.68 24.26 5.82
C LEU A 285 -17.02 23.00 6.62
N GLY A 286 -18.13 23.01 7.36
CA GLY A 286 -18.52 21.89 8.22
C GLY A 286 -19.97 22.00 8.68
N GLY A 287 -20.52 20.88 9.13
CA GLY A 287 -21.86 20.75 9.70
C GLY A 287 -21.96 19.52 10.61
N GLU A 288 -23.13 19.27 11.20
CA GLU A 288 -23.35 18.06 12.04
C GLU A 288 -23.30 16.75 11.23
N GLU A 289 -23.49 16.84 9.90
CA GLU A 289 -23.44 15.71 8.97
C GLU A 289 -22.28 15.83 7.97
N PRO A 290 -21.83 14.71 7.38
CA PRO A 290 -20.81 14.72 6.32
C PRO A 290 -21.24 15.60 5.14
N LEU A 291 -20.33 16.45 4.68
CA LEU A 291 -20.58 17.35 3.56
C LEU A 291 -20.67 16.56 2.24
N PRO A 292 -21.67 16.82 1.38
CA PRO A 292 -21.72 16.28 0.03
C PRO A 292 -20.53 16.76 -0.81
N GLU A 293 -19.96 15.87 -1.62
CA GLU A 293 -18.79 16.16 -2.47
C GLU A 293 -19.05 17.32 -3.45
N GLU A 294 -20.28 17.42 -3.98
CA GLU A 294 -20.71 18.53 -4.85
C GLU A 294 -20.59 19.89 -4.16
N VAL A 295 -20.92 19.98 -2.86
CA VAL A 295 -20.83 21.23 -2.09
C VAL A 295 -19.36 21.59 -1.84
N VAL A 296 -18.51 20.60 -1.56
CA VAL A 296 -17.07 20.82 -1.36
C VAL A 296 -16.42 21.31 -2.67
N GLU A 297 -16.75 20.70 -3.80
CA GLU A 297 -16.25 21.11 -5.12
C GLU A 297 -16.67 22.53 -5.49
N GLU A 298 -17.95 22.87 -5.28
CA GLU A 298 -18.47 24.21 -5.58
C GLU A 298 -17.79 25.28 -4.72
N VAL A 299 -17.65 25.05 -3.41
CA VAL A 299 -16.99 25.98 -2.50
C VAL A 299 -15.49 26.08 -2.80
N SER A 300 -14.81 24.97 -3.10
CA SER A 300 -13.38 24.97 -3.46
C SER A 300 -13.13 25.75 -4.74
N LYS A 301 -14.03 25.65 -5.74
CA LYS A 301 -13.97 26.46 -6.97
C LYS A 301 -14.12 27.96 -6.70
N LEU A 302 -15.04 28.35 -5.81
CA LEU A 302 -15.23 29.75 -5.42
C LEU A 302 -14.00 30.28 -4.68
N LEU A 303 -13.41 29.50 -3.79
CA LEU A 303 -12.18 29.88 -3.07
C LEU A 303 -10.98 30.00 -4.00
N GLY A 304 -10.86 29.12 -4.99
CA GLY A 304 -9.85 29.21 -6.04
C GLY A 304 -9.91 30.53 -6.83
N SER A 305 -11.10 31.11 -7.01
CA SER A 305 -11.21 32.43 -7.66
C SER A 305 -10.61 33.58 -6.84
N VAL A 306 -10.50 33.41 -5.53
CA VAL A 306 -9.89 34.38 -4.60
C VAL A 306 -8.39 34.12 -4.47
N SER A 307 -7.99 32.85 -4.35
CA SER A 307 -6.60 32.44 -4.35
C SER A 307 -6.45 30.97 -4.71
N ASP A 308 -5.58 30.66 -5.67
CA ASP A 308 -5.16 29.29 -6.02
C ASP A 308 -4.53 28.50 -4.84
N ARG A 309 -4.30 29.14 -3.69
CA ARG A 309 -3.77 28.51 -2.46
C ARG A 309 -4.85 28.19 -1.43
N LEU A 310 -6.10 28.59 -1.68
CA LEU A 310 -7.26 28.32 -0.84
C LEU A 310 -8.09 27.21 -1.52
N GLU A 311 -7.67 25.96 -1.34
CA GLU A 311 -8.40 24.78 -1.81
C GLU A 311 -8.88 23.97 -0.60
N LEU A 312 -10.15 23.57 -0.59
CA LEU A 312 -10.67 22.60 0.37
C LEU A 312 -10.19 21.21 -0.05
N ARG A 313 -9.55 20.49 0.87
CA ARG A 313 -8.98 19.15 0.67
C ARG A 313 -9.64 18.13 1.59
#